data_AF-A0A645HTX2-F1
#
_entry.id   AF-A0A645HTX2-F1
#
_cell.length_a   1.000
_cell.length_b   1.000
_cell.length_c   1.000
_cell.angle_alpha   90.00
_cell.angle_beta   90.00
_cell.angle_gamma   90.00
#
_symmetry.space_group_name_H-M   'P 1'
#
loop_
_entity.id
_entity.type
_entity.pdbx_description
1 polymer ?
#
loop_
_entity_poly.entity_id
_entity_poly.type
_entity_poly.pdbx_seq_one_letter_code
_entity_poly.pdbx_strand_id
1 'polypeptide(L)' 'MPFASVKMGPGESSRSHTADEFILVSEIEEAIGLYIELLHRIEIA' A
#
# COMPACT_ATOMS: atom_id res chain seq x y z
N MET A 1 -1.75 -1.55 -21.87
CA MET A 1 -2.42 -2.66 -21.16
C MET A 1 -3.85 -2.23 -20.86
N PRO A 2 -4.87 -2.72 -21.59
CA PRO A 2 -6.26 -2.30 -21.39
C PRO A 2 -6.95 -3.22 -20.36
N PHE A 3 -6.50 -3.19 -19.11
CA PHE A 3 -7.17 -3.86 -18.01
C PHE A 3 -7.21 -2.94 -16.78
N ALA A 4 -8.24 -3.11 -15.96
CA ALA A 4 -8.36 -2.35 -14.72
C ALA A 4 -7.25 -2.76 -13.74
N SER A 5 -6.60 -1.77 -13.13
CA SER A 5 -5.56 -2.00 -12.12
C SER A 5 -5.59 -0.88 -11.09
N VAL A 6 -5.03 -1.16 -9.91
CA VAL A 6 -4.93 -0.21 -8.79
C VAL A 6 -3.50 -0.20 -8.26
N LYS A 7 -3.00 0.99 -7.89
CA LYS A 7 -1.72 1.17 -7.18
C LYS A 7 -2.02 1.73 -5.80
N MET A 8 -1.64 0.99 -4.76
CA MET A 8 -1.67 1.44 -3.37
C MET A 8 -0.42 0.91 -2.65
N GLY A 9 0.02 1.60 -1.61
CA GLY A 9 1.15 1.20 -0.76
C GLY A 9 1.29 2.12 0.45
N PRO A 10 1.95 1.66 1.54
CA PRO A 10 2.23 2.48 2.70
C PRO A 10 3.29 3.55 2.41
N GLY A 11 3.34 4.56 3.29
CA GLY A 11 4.30 5.65 3.22
C GLY A 11 3.81 6.84 2.39
N GLU A 12 4.64 7.86 2.30
CA GLU A 12 4.31 9.15 1.70
C GLU A 12 5.19 9.43 0.48
N SER A 13 4.58 9.75 -0.67
CA SER A 13 5.33 10.00 -1.91
C SER A 13 6.28 11.21 -1.81
N SER A 14 6.04 12.12 -0.86
CA SER A 14 6.92 13.27 -0.58
C SER A 14 8.25 12.89 0.07
N ARG A 15 8.34 11.70 0.69
CA ARG A 15 9.58 11.15 1.28
C ARG A 15 10.41 10.35 0.27
N SER A 16 9.82 10.02 -0.88
CA SER A 16 10.52 9.29 -1.94
C SER A 16 11.60 10.18 -2.56
N HIS A 17 12.79 9.62 -2.78
CA HIS A 17 13.93 10.33 -3.38
C HIS A 17 14.43 11.55 -2.58
N THR A 18 14.19 11.58 -1.26
CA THR A 18 14.80 12.56 -0.37
C THR A 18 16.00 11.96 0.37
N ALA A 19 16.89 12.80 0.90
CA ALA A 19 17.87 12.33 1.88
C ALA A 19 17.13 11.74 3.09
N ASP A 20 17.71 10.71 3.70
CA ASP A 20 17.15 10.01 4.87
C ASP A 20 15.72 9.49 4.66
N GLU A 21 15.42 8.96 3.47
CA GLU A 21 14.15 8.31 3.16
C GLU A 21 13.81 7.26 4.23
N PHE A 22 12.59 7.34 4.76
CA PHE A 22 12.12 6.47 5.83
C PHE A 22 10.64 6.14 5.68
N ILE A 23 10.26 5.06 6.35
CA ILE A 23 8.88 4.62 6.55
C ILE A 23 8.69 4.36 8.04
N LEU A 24 7.51 4.68 8.57
CA LEU A 24 7.16 4.38 9.95
C LEU A 24 6.77 2.90 10.08
N VAL A 25 7.16 2.26 11.18
CA VAL A 25 6.73 0.89 11.47
C VAL A 25 5.19 0.80 11.52
N SER A 26 4.53 1.82 12.06
CA SER A 26 3.06 1.90 12.08
C SER A 26 2.42 1.96 10.69
N GLU A 27 3.07 2.62 9.71
CA GLU A 27 2.58 2.65 8.32
C GLU A 27 2.60 1.25 7.70
N ILE A 28 3.59 0.42 8.07
CA ILE A 28 3.68 -0.98 7.63
C ILE A 28 2.58 -1.83 8.30
N GLU A 29 2.41 -1.69 9.62
CA GLU A 29 1.40 -2.42 10.39
C GLU A 29 -0.03 -2.15 9.87
N GLU A 30 -0.36 -0.87 9.63
CA GLU A 30 -1.65 -0.48 9.06
C GLU A 30 -1.86 -1.05 7.66
N ALA A 31 -0.87 -0.93 6.77
CA ALA A 31 -1.00 -1.42 5.41
C ALA A 31 -1.17 -2.93 5.33
N ILE A 32 -0.51 -3.71 6.19
CA ILE A 32 -0.73 -5.17 6.25
C ILE A 32 -2.20 -5.46 6.56
N GLY A 33 -2.77 -4.82 7.57
CA GLY A 33 -4.19 -4.99 7.93
C GLY A 33 -5.13 -4.63 6.78
N LEU A 34 -4.86 -3.49 6.12
CA LEU A 34 -5.64 -3.01 5.00
C LEU A 34 -5.58 -3.95 3.78
N TYR A 35 -4.40 -4.45 3.43
CA TYR A 35 -4.25 -5.41 2.32
C TYR A 35 -5.00 -6.71 2.61
N ILE A 36 -4.89 -7.23 3.83
CA ILE A 36 -5.62 -8.43 4.24
C ILE A 36 -7.13 -8.22 4.12
N GLU A 37 -7.64 -7.10 4.64
CA GLU A 37 -9.06 -6.77 4.57
C GLU A 37 -9.54 -6.65 3.12
N LEU A 38 -8.79 -5.94 2.28
CA LEU A 38 -9.13 -5.74 0.88
C LEU A 38 -9.14 -7.06 0.11
N LEU A 39 -8.13 -7.91 0.29
CA LEU A 39 -8.02 -9.19 -0.42
C LEU A 39 -9.02 -10.24 0.08
N HIS A 40 -9.33 -10.28 1.37
CA HIS A 40 -10.34 -11.21 1.91
C HIS A 40 -11.78 -10.84 1.53
N ARG A 41 -12.07 -9.55 1.29
CA ARG A 41 -13.40 -9.09 0.86
C ARG A 41 -13.64 -9.24 -0.65
N ILE A 42 -12.63 -9.62 -1.42
CA ILE A 42 -12.78 -9.86 -2.86
C ILE A 42 -13.31 -11.29 -3.05
N GLU A 43 -14.56 -11.40 -3.51
CA GLU A 43 -15.03 -12.64 -4.13
C GLU A 43 -14.37 -12.77 -5.50
N ILE A 44 -13.54 -13.81 -5.65
CA ILE A 44 -13.02 -14.20 -6.97
C ILE A 44 -14.14 -14.99 -7.65
N ALA A 45 -14.88 -14.33 -8.54
CA ALA A 45 -15.90 -14.93 -9.40
C ALA A 45 -15.29 -15.80 -10.50
#